data_AF-X1CCT1-F1
#
_entry.id   AF-X1CCT1-F1
#
_cell.length_a   1.000
_cell.length_b   1.000
_cell.length_c   1.000
_cell.angle_alpha   90.00
_cell.angle_beta   90.00
_cell.angle_gamma   90.00
#
_symmetry.space_group_name_H-M   'P 1'
#
loop_
_entity.id
_entity.type
_entity.pdbx_description
1 polymer ?
#
loop_
_entity_poly.entity_id
_entity_poly.type
_entity_poly.pdbx_seq_one_letter_code
_entity_poly.pdbx_strand_id
1 'polypeptide(L)' 'KIRPALQADGGNVELVEVTSDGIVKVKLTGACYGCPMSQMTLKMGIGRTLKKEVPEVKDVVEV' A
#
# COMPACT_ATOMS: atom_id res chain seq x y z
N LYS A 1 9.87 -2.29 -5.07
CA LYS A 1 10.59 -1.32 -4.20
C LYS A 1 10.06 -1.27 -2.77
N ILE A 2 8.75 -1.28 -2.54
CA ILE A 2 8.18 -1.18 -1.18
C ILE A 2 8.12 -2.53 -0.45
N ARG A 3 7.78 -3.61 -1.18
CA ARG A 3 7.64 -4.98 -0.61
C ARG A 3 8.83 -5.47 0.21
N PRO A 4 10.11 -5.28 -0.18
CA PRO A 4 11.24 -5.74 0.64
C PRO A 4 11.30 -5.10 2.03
N ALA A 5 10.97 -3.80 2.13
CA ALA A 5 10.93 -3.11 3.42
C ALA A 5 9.80 -3.67 4.29
N LEU A 6 8.60 -3.84 3.72
CA LEU A 6 7.46 -4.44 4.43
C LEU A 6 7.78 -5.84 4.96
N GLN A 7 8.46 -6.67 4.14
CA GLN A 7 8.84 -8.02 4.54
C GLN A 7 9.90 -8.04 5.64
N ALA A 8 10.81 -7.06 5.67
CA ALA A 8 11.77 -6.90 6.77
C ALA A 8 11.05 -6.58 8.10
N ASP A 9 9.95 -5.82 8.04
CA ASP A 9 9.07 -5.55 9.17
C ASP A 9 8.05 -6.68 9.47
N GLY A 10 8.16 -7.83 8.79
CA GLY A 10 7.30 -8.99 9.01
C GLY A 10 5.88 -8.87 8.42
N GLY A 11 5.66 -7.93 7.51
CA GLY A 11 4.41 -7.80 6.77
C GLY A 11 4.58 -7.83 5.26
N ASN A 12 3.49 -7.60 4.56
CA ASN A 12 3.47 -7.64 3.10
C ASN A 12 2.28 -6.83 2.57
N VAL A 13 2.28 -6.56 1.27
CA VAL A 13 1.20 -5.89 0.56
C VAL A 13 0.89 -6.62 -0.73
N GLU A 14 -0.39 -6.81 -1.00
CA GLU A 14 -0.89 -7.40 -2.23
C GLU A 14 -1.73 -6.37 -2.99
N LEU A 15 -1.53 -6.30 -4.30
CA LEU A 15 -2.39 -5.49 -5.18
C LEU A 15 -3.69 -6.26 -5.39
N VAL A 16 -4.83 -5.63 -5.07
CA VAL A 16 -6.14 -6.24 -5.23
C VAL A 16 -6.79 -5.77 -6.53
N GLU A 17 -6.80 -4.46 -6.77
CA GLU A 17 -7.48 -3.87 -7.93
C GLU A 17 -6.89 -2.49 -8.24
N VAL A 18 -6.94 -2.10 -9.51
CA VAL A 18 -6.74 -0.72 -9.93
C VAL A 18 -8.02 -0.28 -10.64
N THR A 19 -8.72 0.70 -10.08
CA THR A 19 -9.94 1.22 -10.68
C THR A 19 -9.62 2.18 -11.84
N SER A 20 -10.54 2.33 -12.78
CA SER A 20 -10.44 3.29 -13.88
C SER A 20 -10.35 4.75 -13.41
N ASP A 21 -10.82 5.04 -12.19
CA ASP A 21 -10.70 6.37 -11.56
C ASP A 21 -9.29 6.69 -11.06
N GLY A 22 -8.36 5.72 -11.11
CA GLY A 22 -7.00 5.85 -10.60
C GLY A 22 -6.88 5.51 -9.12
N ILE A 23 -7.79 4.71 -8.56
CA ILE A 23 -7.72 4.24 -7.17
C ILE A 23 -7.08 2.86 -7.14
N VAL A 24 -6.00 2.72 -6.37
CA VAL A 24 -5.31 1.45 -6.18
C VAL A 24 -5.78 0.82 -4.87
N LYS A 25 -6.42 -0.34 -4.95
CA LYS A 25 -6.82 -1.14 -3.80
C LYS A 25 -5.70 -2.12 -3.46
N VAL A 26 -5.24 -2.09 -2.22
CA VAL A 26 -4.20 -2.98 -1.72
C VAL A 26 -4.68 -3.70 -0.47
N LYS A 27 -4.19 -4.91 -0.26
CA LYS A 27 -4.42 -5.67 0.96
C LYS A 27 -3.12 -5.76 1.73
N LEU A 28 -3.11 -5.28 2.97
CA LEU A 28 -1.97 -5.44 3.87
C LEU A 28 -2.06 -6.81 4.56
N THR A 29 -0.95 -7.53 4.63
CA THR A 29 -0.88 -8.85 5.25
C THR A 29 0.32 -8.95 6.21
N GLY A 30 0.31 -9.96 7.08
CA GLY A 30 1.34 -10.15 8.10
C GLY A 30 1.27 -9.12 9.24
N ALA A 31 2.42 -8.73 9.79
CA ALA A 31 2.52 -7.78 10.90
C ALA A 31 1.86 -6.42 10.59
N CYS A 32 1.83 -6.03 9.31
CA CYS A 32 1.21 -4.79 8.84
C CYS A 32 -0.31 -4.78 8.99
N TYR A 33 -0.97 -5.93 9.10
CA TYR A 33 -2.43 -6.03 9.26
C TYR A 33 -2.87 -5.83 10.72
N GLY A 34 -2.04 -6.19 11.71
CA GLY A 34 -2.44 -6.20 13.12
C GLY A 34 -2.30 -4.88 13.88
N CYS A 35 -1.60 -3.89 13.30
CA CYS A 35 -1.31 -2.62 13.96
C CYS A 35 -1.96 -1.44 13.22
N PRO A 36 -3.00 -0.78 13.77
CA PRO A 36 -3.71 0.31 13.09
C PRO A 36 -2.80 1.52 12.79
N MET A 37 -1.78 1.74 13.62
CA MET A 37 -0.80 2.80 13.40
C MET A 37 0.13 2.49 12.21
N SER A 38 0.52 1.22 12.05
CA SER A 38 1.34 0.77 10.92
C SER A 38 0.55 0.80 9.62
N GLN A 39 -0.72 0.40 9.62
CA GLN A 39 -1.57 0.47 8.41
C GLN A 39 -1.63 1.89 7.83
N MET A 40 -1.86 2.89 8.67
CA MET A 40 -1.95 4.29 8.23
C MET A 40 -0.63 4.80 7.64
N THR A 41 0.50 4.55 8.31
CA THR A 41 1.82 5.01 7.86
C THR A 41 2.26 4.30 6.58
N LEU A 42 2.00 2.99 6.48
CA LEU A 42 2.33 2.19 5.30
C LEU A 42 1.47 2.56 4.10
N LYS A 43 0.17 2.76 4.28
CA LYS A 43 -0.74 3.27 3.24
C LYS A 43 -0.22 4.59 2.67
N MET A 44 0.19 5.52 3.54
CA MET A 44 0.74 6.82 3.14
C MET A 44 2.08 6.67 2.39
N GLY A 45 2.97 5.79 2.86
CA GLY A 45 4.24 5.50 2.21
C GLY A 45 4.05 4.89 0.81
N ILE A 46 3.22 3.85 0.71
CA ILE A 46 2.86 3.17 -0.54
C ILE A 46 2.24 4.17 -1.51
N GLY A 47 1.28 4.98 -1.06
CA GLY A 47 0.62 6.00 -1.89
C GLY A 47 1.58 7.05 -2.43
N ARG A 48 2.51 7.55 -1.61
CA ARG A 48 3.53 8.51 -2.07
C ARG A 48 4.45 7.90 -3.12
N THR A 49 4.91 6.67 -2.92
CA THR A 49 5.76 6.00 -3.90
C THR A 49 5.01 5.69 -5.19
N LEU A 50 3.78 5.19 -5.11
CA LEU A 50 2.96 4.90 -6.29
C LEU A 50 2.66 6.16 -7.09
N LYS A 51 2.26 7.27 -6.44
CA LYS A 51 2.04 8.56 -7.12
C LYS A 51 3.29 9.10 -7.81
N LYS A 52 4.47 8.83 -7.26
CA LYS A 52 5.75 9.25 -7.83
C LYS A 52 6.14 8.44 -9.06
N GLU A 53 5.89 7.13 -9.05
CA GLU A 53 6.25 6.26 -10.18
C GLU A 53 5.13 6.17 -11.24
N VAL A 54 3.88 6.32 -10.82
CA VAL A 54 2.67 6.24 -11.66
C VAL A 54 1.77 7.45 -11.34
N PRO A 55 1.91 8.57 -12.08
CA PRO A 55 1.17 9.81 -11.82
C PRO A 55 -0.35 9.69 -12.04
N GLU A 56 -0.81 8.63 -12.72
CA GLU A 56 -2.23 8.33 -12.91
C GLU A 56 -2.93 7.84 -11.62
N VAL A 57 -2.15 7.44 -10.60
CA VAL A 57 -2.70 7.04 -9.29
C VAL A 57 -3.18 8.27 -8.53
N LYS A 58 -4.49 8.36 -8.29
CA LYS A 58 -5.11 9.42 -7.50
C LYS A 58 -5.16 9.08 -6.02
N ASP A 59 -5.46 7.82 -5.69
CA ASP A 59 -5.58 7.38 -4.30
C ASP A 59 -5.17 5.91 -4.12
N VAL A 60 -4.86 5.55 -2.87
CA VAL A 60 -4.57 4.19 -2.46
C VAL A 60 -5.43 3.87 -1.26
N VAL A 61 -6.20 2.77 -1.33
CA VAL A 61 -7.07 2.32 -0.24
C VAL A 61 -6.71 0.91 0.18
N GLU A 62 -6.83 0.64 1.48
CA GLU A 62 -6.71 -0.71 2.01
C GLU A 62 -8.08 -1.41 1.96
N VAL A 63 -8.09 -2.71 1.64
CA VAL A 63 -9.28 -3.57 1.62
C VAL A 63 -9.08 -4.87 2.40
#